data_AF-X1HZN0-F1
#
_entry.id   AF-X1HZN0-F1
#
_cell.length_a   1.000
_cell.length_b   1.000
_cell.length_c   1.000
_cell.angle_alpha   90.00
_cell.angle_beta   90.00
_cell.angle_gamma   90.00
#
_symmetry.space_group_name_H-M   'P 1'
#
loop_
_entity.id
_entity.type
_entity.pdbx_description
1 polymer ?
#
loop_
_entity_poly.entity_id
_entity_poly.type
_entity_poly.pdbx_seq_one_letter_code
_entity_poly.pdbx_strand_id
1 'polypeptide(L)'
;DEFEKAKFTPTPASQVKPPLIAECKSHFECKLLNIYEITKTRVIIVGEAVAVSIDQDLFLKNFAKQKGQLDPLFYVQGAYFGLGRYVGKRQ
;
A
#
# COMPACT_ATOMS: atom_id res chain seq x y z
N ASP A 1 19.00 9.39 4.09
CA ASP A 1 17.70 9.13 3.44
C ASP A 1 17.19 7.76 3.87
N GLU A 2 15.91 7.61 4.19
CA GLU A 2 15.28 6.34 4.53
C GLU A 2 15.31 5.34 3.36
N PHE A 3 15.21 5.80 2.10
CA PHE A 3 15.34 4.95 0.91
C PHE A 3 16.73 4.29 0.86
N GLU A 4 17.78 5.07 1.14
CA GLU A 4 19.16 4.57 1.17
C GLU A 4 19.37 3.54 2.29
N LYS A 5 18.87 3.83 3.50
CA LYS A 5 18.97 2.90 4.65
C LYS A 5 18.22 1.60 4.41
N ALA A 6 17.03 1.68 3.79
CA ALA A 6 16.18 0.53 3.49
C ALA A 6 16.59 -0.19 2.19
N LYS A 7 17.50 0.40 1.39
CA LYS A 7 17.91 -0.09 0.07
C LYS A 7 16.73 -0.21 -0.90
N PHE A 8 15.83 0.76 -0.87
CA PHE A 8 14.71 0.87 -1.80
C PHE A 8 14.97 1.90 -2.89
N THR A 9 14.34 1.70 -4.03
CA THR A 9 14.49 2.56 -5.20
C THR A 9 13.30 3.52 -5.31
N PRO A 10 13.51 4.85 -5.16
CA PRO A 10 12.45 5.82 -5.39
C PRO A 10 12.12 5.88 -6.89
N THR A 11 10.85 5.84 -7.26
CA THR A 11 10.39 6.03 -8.64
C THR A 11 9.36 7.16 -8.73
N PRO A 12 9.32 7.96 -9.82
CA PRO A 12 8.35 9.02 -9.96
C PRO A 12 6.91 8.51 -9.90
N ALA A 13 6.06 9.23 -9.17
CA ALA A 13 4.61 9.04 -9.17
C ALA A 13 3.98 9.72 -10.41
N SER A 14 2.78 9.31 -10.78
CA SER A 14 2.10 9.78 -12.00
C SER A 14 1.25 11.03 -11.81
N GLN A 15 0.69 11.24 -10.62
CA GLN A 15 -0.27 12.29 -10.27
C GLN A 15 0.14 13.12 -9.04
N VAL A 16 1.13 12.68 -8.26
CA VAL A 16 1.58 13.36 -7.03
C VAL A 16 3.10 13.59 -7.02
N LYS A 17 3.56 14.47 -6.12
CA LYS A 17 4.99 14.81 -5.97
C LYS A 17 5.81 13.75 -5.21
N PRO A 18 5.32 13.13 -4.11
CA PRO A 18 6.08 12.13 -3.38
C PRO A 18 6.41 10.91 -4.27
N PRO A 19 7.61 10.32 -4.15
CA PRO A 19 8.00 9.16 -4.95
C PRO A 19 7.27 7.89 -4.48
N LEU A 20 7.18 6.91 -5.37
CA LEU A 20 6.77 5.54 -5.09
C LEU A 20 8.00 4.67 -4.77
N ILE A 21 7.78 3.44 -4.30
CA ILE A 21 8.85 2.47 -4.02
C ILE A 21 8.83 1.41 -5.13
N ALA A 22 9.87 1.33 -5.96
CA ALA A 22 9.86 0.46 -7.13
C ALA A 22 9.68 -1.04 -6.78
N GLU A 23 10.12 -1.46 -5.60
CA GLU A 23 10.00 -2.83 -5.11
C GLU A 23 8.59 -3.18 -4.58
N CYS A 24 7.72 -2.17 -4.41
CA CYS A 24 6.33 -2.40 -4.02
C CYS A 24 5.46 -2.73 -5.24
N LYS A 25 4.72 -3.84 -5.13
CA LYS A 25 3.86 -4.39 -6.20
C LYS A 25 2.62 -3.57 -6.54
N SER A 26 2.24 -2.62 -5.68
CA SER A 26 1.04 -1.81 -5.83
C SER A 26 1.15 -0.49 -5.07
N HIS A 27 0.55 0.56 -5.61
CA HIS A 27 0.62 1.91 -5.03
C HIS A 27 -0.74 2.61 -5.06
N PHE A 28 -0.96 3.46 -4.06
CA PHE A 28 -2.03 4.45 -4.04
C PHE A 28 -1.39 5.84 -4.01
N GLU A 29 -1.68 6.64 -5.01
CA GLU A 29 -1.29 8.03 -5.05
C GLU A 29 -2.44 8.88 -4.50
N CYS A 30 -2.17 9.63 -3.44
CA CYS A 30 -3.20 10.35 -2.71
C CYS A 30 -2.93 11.85 -2.62
N LYS A 31 -3.96 12.68 -2.85
CA LYS A 31 -3.96 14.10 -2.49
C LYS A 31 -4.60 14.29 -1.13
N LEU A 32 -4.01 15.14 -0.29
CA LEU A 32 -4.54 15.41 1.04
C LEU A 32 -5.91 16.09 0.95
N LEU A 33 -6.92 15.51 1.60
CA LEU A 33 -8.22 16.14 1.78
C LEU A 33 -8.31 16.82 3.14
N ASN A 34 -8.10 16.06 4.21
CA ASN A 34 -8.26 16.54 5.58
C ASN A 34 -7.28 15.87 6.54
N ILE A 35 -6.96 16.58 7.61
CA ILE A 35 -6.30 16.03 8.80
C ILE A 35 -7.22 16.30 9.98
N TYR A 36 -7.59 15.26 10.72
CA TYR A 36 -8.39 15.35 11.93
C TYR A 36 -7.52 15.04 13.15
N GLU A 37 -7.40 16.00 14.05
CA GLU A 37 -6.72 15.79 15.33
C GLU A 37 -7.60 14.95 16.26
N ILE A 38 -7.07 13.84 16.77
CA ILE A 38 -7.78 12.95 17.70
C ILE A 38 -7.21 13.09 19.11
N THR A 39 -5.88 13.12 19.21
CA THR A 39 -5.15 13.36 20.46
C THR A 39 -3.89 14.18 20.17
N LYS A 40 -3.18 14.62 21.20
CA LYS A 40 -1.89 15.34 21.06
C LYS A 40 -0.82 14.56 20.27
N THR A 41 -0.94 13.25 20.14
CA THR A 41 0.05 12.39 19.47
C THR A 41 -0.52 11.59 18.30
N ARG A 42 -1.81 11.76 17.96
CA ARG A 42 -2.47 10.97 16.91
C ARG A 42 -3.45 11.81 16.11
N VAL A 43 -3.34 11.67 14.79
CA VAL A 43 -4.25 12.29 13.81
C VAL A 43 -4.79 11.23 12.85
N ILE A 44 -5.93 11.50 12.25
CA ILE A 44 -6.44 10.76 11.08
C ILE A 44 -6.18 11.61 9.86
N ILE A 45 -5.51 11.05 8.87
CA ILE A 45 -5.26 11.69 7.57
C ILE A 45 -6.21 11.06 6.56
N VAL A 46 -7.00 11.89 5.87
CA VAL A 46 -7.88 11.47 4.78
C VAL A 46 -7.33 12.00 3.48
N GLY A 47 -7.11 11.10 2.51
CA GLY A 47 -6.60 11.43 1.19
C GLY A 47 -7.51 10.90 0.08
N GLU A 48 -7.63 11.67 -1.00
CA GLU A 48 -8.28 11.28 -2.24
C GLU A 48 -7.30 10.45 -3.07
N ALA A 49 -7.66 9.20 -3.38
CA ALA A 49 -6.89 8.37 -4.29
C ALA A 49 -7.06 8.88 -5.73
N VAL A 50 -6.03 9.52 -6.27
CA VAL A 50 -6.01 10.10 -7.63
C VAL A 50 -5.41 9.18 -8.68
N ALA A 51 -4.61 8.19 -8.25
CA ALA A 51 -4.17 7.09 -9.09
C ALA A 51 -3.92 5.83 -8.26
N VAL A 52 -4.09 4.66 -8.88
CA VAL A 52 -3.75 3.35 -8.31
C VAL A 52 -2.98 2.58 -9.37
N SER A 53 -1.83 2.02 -8.99
CA SER A 53 -1.03 1.18 -9.86
C SER A 53 -0.81 -0.19 -9.22
N ILE A 54 -0.62 -1.18 -10.08
CA ILE A 54 -0.27 -2.54 -9.70
C ILE A 54 0.57 -3.15 -10.82
N ASP A 55 1.53 -4.00 -10.47
CA ASP A 55 2.30 -4.75 -11.45
C ASP A 55 1.37 -5.53 -12.38
N GLN A 56 1.67 -5.47 -13.67
CA GLN A 56 0.84 -6.08 -14.71
C GLN A 56 0.68 -7.59 -14.49
N ASP A 57 1.72 -8.26 -14.00
CA ASP A 57 1.73 -9.70 -13.71
C ASP A 57 0.75 -10.10 -12.58
N LEU A 58 0.36 -9.14 -11.73
CA LEU A 58 -0.56 -9.33 -10.62
C LEU A 58 -1.98 -8.90 -10.95
N PHE A 59 -2.19 -8.16 -12.04
CA PHE A 59 -3.52 -7.72 -12.46
C PHE A 59 -4.32 -8.89 -13.06
N LEU A 60 -4.72 -9.80 -12.20
CA LEU A 60 -5.53 -10.95 -12.55
C LEU A 60 -7.00 -10.56 -12.52
N LYS A 61 -7.78 -10.99 -13.52
CA LYS A 61 -9.26 -10.96 -13.46
C LYS A 61 -9.85 -11.85 -12.35
N ASN A 62 -9.00 -12.45 -11.51
CA ASN A 62 -9.35 -13.20 -10.30
C ASN A 62 -8.72 -12.53 -9.07
N PHE A 63 -9.52 -11.71 -8.38
CA PHE A 63 -9.11 -10.97 -7.20
C PHE A 63 -8.57 -11.84 -6.05
N ALA A 64 -9.08 -13.06 -5.86
CA ALA A 64 -8.62 -13.93 -4.79
C ALA A 64 -7.18 -14.39 -5.01
N LYS A 65 -6.84 -14.74 -6.26
CA LYS A 65 -5.47 -15.10 -6.64
C LYS A 65 -4.54 -13.88 -6.59
N GLN A 66 -5.01 -12.72 -7.06
CA GLN A 66 -4.26 -11.46 -7.03
C GLN A 66 -3.83 -11.08 -5.60
N LYS A 67 -4.75 -11.17 -4.62
CA LYS A 67 -4.41 -10.90 -3.21
C LYS A 67 -3.34 -11.83 -2.65
N GLY A 68 -3.36 -13.11 -3.02
CA GLY A 68 -2.33 -14.07 -2.64
C GLY A 68 -0.95 -13.70 -3.18
N GLN A 69 -0.88 -13.21 -4.43
CA GLN A 69 0.39 -12.86 -5.07
C GLN A 69 0.95 -11.49 -4.65
N LEU A 70 0.08 -10.58 -4.18
CA LEU A 70 0.52 -9.31 -3.58
C LEU A 70 1.39 -9.54 -2.33
N ASP A 71 1.15 -10.64 -1.60
CA ASP A 71 1.87 -11.02 -0.38
C ASP A 71 2.00 -9.87 0.64
N PRO A 72 0.86 -9.31 1.12
CA PRO A 72 0.89 -8.18 2.03
C PRO A 72 1.40 -8.56 3.42
N LEU A 73 2.13 -7.64 4.03
CA LEU A 73 2.61 -7.76 5.41
C LEU A 73 1.58 -7.19 6.39
N PHE A 74 1.31 -7.92 7.47
CA PHE A 74 0.45 -7.50 8.56
C PHE A 74 1.28 -7.32 9.83
N TYR A 75 1.02 -6.24 10.58
CA TYR A 75 1.66 -5.97 11.86
C TYR A 75 0.66 -6.14 13.00
N VAL A 76 1.00 -6.96 13.99
CA VAL A 76 0.21 -7.13 15.21
C VAL A 76 1.15 -7.26 16.41
N GLN A 77 1.04 -6.33 17.37
CA GLN A 77 1.75 -6.36 18.66
C GLN A 77 3.25 -6.72 18.58
N GLY A 78 4.02 -6.05 17.72
CA GLY A 78 5.46 -6.27 17.62
C GLY A 78 5.86 -7.46 16.73
N ALA A 79 4.90 -8.18 16.14
CA ALA A 79 5.15 -9.27 15.22
C ALA A 79 4.61 -8.96 13.80
N TYR A 80 5.24 -9.57 12.81
CA TYR A 80 4.86 -9.47 11.40
C TYR A 80 4.34 -10.81 10.88
N PHE A 81 3.29 -10.75 10.07
CA PHE A 81 2.59 -11.91 9.51
C PHE A 81 2.37 -11.72 8.01
N GLY A 82 2.43 -12.80 7.25
CA GLY A 82 1.99 -12.82 5.85
C GLY A 82 0.50 -13.11 5.72
N LEU A 83 -0.02 -13.02 4.51
CA LEU A 83 -1.39 -13.42 4.20
C LEU A 83 -1.55 -14.95 4.35
N GLY A 84 -2.57 -15.38 5.10
CA GLY A 84 -2.91 -16.79 5.25
C GLY A 84 -3.54 -17.42 4.00
N ARG A 85 -3.98 -18.68 4.10
CA ARG A 85 -4.65 -19.37 3.00
C ARG A 85 -5.97 -18.70 2.60
N TYR A 86 -6.31 -18.79 1.31
CA TYR A 86 -7.64 -18.42 0.83
C TYR A 86 -8.72 -19.32 1.46
N VAL A 87 -9.81 -18.71 1.95
CA VAL A 87 -10.88 -19.41 2.68
C VAL A 87 -12.22 -19.48 1.93
N GLY A 88 -12.44 -18.67 0.90
CA GLY A 88 -13.67 -18.66 0.13
C GLY A 88 -14.08 -17.27 -0.37
N LYS A 89 -15.13 -17.22 -1.19
CA LYS A 89 -15.74 -15.97 -1.68
C LYS A 89 -17.01 -15.72 -0.87
N ARG A 90 -17.18 -14.50 -0.37
CA ARG A 90 -18.44 -14.07 0.25
C ARG A 90 -19.54 -14.09 -0.83
N GLN A 91 -20.65 -14.79 -0.53
CA GLN A 91 -21.86 -14.75 -1.35
C GLN A 91 -22.55 -13.40 -1.23
#